data_AF-A0A5F2GJK7-F1
#
_entry.id   AF-A0A5F2GJK7-F1
#
_cell.length_a   1.000
_cell.length_b   1.000
_cell.length_c   1.000
_cell.angle_alpha   90.00
_cell.angle_beta   90.00
_cell.angle_gamma   90.00
#
_symmetry.space_group_name_H-M   'P 1'
#
loop_
_entity.id
_entity.type
_entity.pdbx_description
1 polymer ?
#
loop_
_entity_poly.entity_id
_entity_poly.type
_entity_poly.pdbx_seq_one_letter_code
_entity_poly.pdbx_strand_id
1 'polypeptide(L)'
;MDPPVPKWRPSFSQPLDRVEDRFSYYFNRGRDFAVLQNGTCVLLDDGLSDRAALVAAVEILSQIINYHPDMQPSPMDDGNVLVGYDHPAFNVVLSDIAKTHWAEIEARHLDGLAKDEVLITPLGANVFDDVGKKALLGRCYMFLDAQAPKVARIHRRS
;
A
#
# COMPACT_ATOMS: atom_id res chain seq x y z
N MET A 1 11.26 -20.81 3.49
CA MET A 1 10.13 -20.75 2.55
C MET A 1 9.89 -19.29 2.29
N ASP A 2 9.87 -18.87 1.04
CA ASP A 2 9.52 -17.50 0.71
C ASP A 2 8.03 -17.27 1.03
N PRO A 3 7.67 -16.11 1.61
CA PRO A 3 6.27 -15.82 1.90
C PRO A 3 5.44 -15.87 0.62
N PRO A 4 4.21 -16.40 0.66
CA PRO A 4 3.39 -16.49 -0.53
C PRO A 4 3.01 -15.07 -0.98
N VAL A 5 3.41 -14.72 -2.20
CA VAL A 5 3.26 -13.38 -2.75
C VAL A 5 2.19 -13.34 -3.85
N PRO A 6 1.45 -12.22 -4.00
CA PRO A 6 0.53 -12.04 -5.10
C PRO A 6 1.21 -12.15 -6.47
N LYS A 7 0.46 -12.63 -7.47
CA LYS A 7 0.93 -12.71 -8.86
C LYS A 7 0.77 -11.40 -9.60
N TRP A 8 -0.19 -10.57 -9.18
CA TRP A 8 -0.49 -9.35 -9.88
C TRP A 8 0.65 -8.34 -9.76
N ARG A 9 1.23 -8.01 -10.91
CA ARG A 9 2.06 -6.82 -11.11
C ARG A 9 1.26 -5.85 -11.97
N PRO A 10 0.72 -4.75 -11.40
CA PRO A 10 -0.03 -3.75 -12.15
C PRO A 10 0.79 -3.21 -13.32
N SER A 11 0.15 -2.98 -14.48
CA SER A 11 0.84 -2.42 -15.66
C SER A 11 1.08 -0.90 -15.57
N PHE A 12 0.55 -0.28 -14.52
CA PHE A 12 0.60 1.15 -14.27
C PHE A 12 1.14 1.42 -12.86
N SER A 13 1.55 2.66 -12.63
CA SER A 13 2.03 3.14 -11.33
C SER A 13 1.26 4.38 -10.92
N GLN A 14 1.21 4.64 -9.61
CA GLN A 14 0.63 5.89 -9.11
C GLN A 14 1.69 7.01 -9.09
N PRO A 15 1.32 8.25 -9.41
CA PRO A 15 2.21 9.40 -9.29
C PRO A 15 2.59 9.64 -7.82
N LEU A 16 3.88 9.46 -7.48
CA LEU A 16 4.36 9.49 -6.09
C LEU A 16 4.15 10.84 -5.41
N ASP A 17 4.22 11.94 -6.15
CA ASP A 17 3.95 13.29 -5.64
C ASP A 17 2.50 13.43 -5.11
N ARG A 18 1.54 12.82 -5.83
CA ARG A 18 0.12 12.83 -5.42
C ARG A 18 -0.16 11.85 -4.29
N VAL A 19 0.53 10.71 -4.27
CA VAL A 19 0.47 9.75 -3.15
C VAL A 19 1.00 10.42 -1.88
N GLU A 20 2.16 11.06 -1.95
CA GLU A 20 2.79 11.79 -0.85
C GLU A 20 1.87 12.90 -0.31
N ASP A 21 1.32 13.75 -1.20
CA ASP A 21 0.40 14.83 -0.82
C ASP A 21 -0.83 14.30 -0.08
N ARG A 22 -1.48 13.27 -0.63
CA ARG A 22 -2.69 12.67 -0.03
C ARG A 22 -2.38 11.97 1.29
N PHE A 23 -1.28 11.23 1.36
CA PHE A 23 -0.87 10.58 2.59
C PHE A 23 -0.56 11.60 3.69
N SER A 24 0.20 12.65 3.38
CA SER A 24 0.48 13.74 4.32
C SER A 24 -0.80 14.41 4.82
N TYR A 25 -1.77 14.65 3.92
CA TYR A 25 -3.08 15.19 4.29
C TYR A 25 -3.85 14.27 5.26
N TYR A 26 -3.93 12.97 5.00
CA TYR A 26 -4.67 12.02 5.86
C TYR A 26 -4.07 11.86 7.26
N PHE A 27 -2.76 12.09 7.42
CA PHE A 27 -2.07 12.04 8.70
C PHE A 27 -1.79 13.42 9.29
N ASN A 28 -2.61 14.42 8.94
CA ASN A 28 -2.57 15.79 9.47
C ASN A 28 -1.20 16.48 9.34
N ARG A 29 -0.36 16.06 8.39
CA ARG A 29 1.00 16.61 8.14
C ARG A 29 1.95 16.56 9.34
N GLY A 30 1.58 15.86 10.41
CA GLY A 30 2.28 15.91 11.70
C GLY A 30 3.36 14.85 11.89
N ARG A 31 3.56 13.97 10.90
CA ARG A 31 4.41 12.78 11.02
C ARG A 31 5.41 12.71 9.88
N ASP A 32 6.62 12.28 10.19
CA ASP A 32 7.61 11.89 9.19
C ASP A 32 7.20 10.55 8.58
N PHE A 33 7.43 10.39 7.27
CA PHE A 33 7.22 9.13 6.59
C PHE A 33 8.15 8.94 5.40
N ALA A 34 8.43 7.69 5.08
CA ALA A 34 9.13 7.31 3.85
C ALA A 34 8.09 6.95 2.77
N VAL A 35 8.38 7.28 1.52
CA VAL A 35 7.61 6.84 0.35
C VAL A 35 8.50 5.95 -0.50
N LEU A 36 8.05 4.72 -0.76
CA LEU A 36 8.76 3.76 -1.59
C LEU A 36 8.40 3.89 -3.07
N GLN A 37 9.21 3.24 -3.92
CA GLN A 37 9.15 3.40 -5.37
C GLN A 37 7.77 3.06 -5.97
N ASN A 38 7.03 2.11 -5.41
CA ASN A 38 5.68 1.76 -5.89
C ASN A 38 4.55 2.47 -5.11
N GLY A 39 4.91 3.40 -4.21
CA GLY A 39 3.96 4.26 -3.52
C GLY A 39 3.47 3.73 -2.18
N THR A 40 4.13 2.72 -1.60
CA THR A 40 3.91 2.40 -0.18
C THR A 40 4.53 3.47 0.69
N CYS A 41 3.73 3.99 1.63
CA CYS A 41 4.15 4.97 2.62
C CYS A 41 4.38 4.26 3.96
N VAL A 42 5.47 4.59 4.66
CA VAL A 42 5.78 4.04 5.99
C VAL A 42 5.91 5.20 6.97
N LEU A 43 5.04 5.26 7.97
CA LEU A 43 5.18 6.24 9.06
C LEU A 43 6.42 5.91 9.89
N LEU A 44 7.13 6.96 10.27
CA LEU A 44 8.38 6.87 11.00
C LEU A 44 8.22 7.42 12.42
N ASP A 45 9.16 7.02 13.27
CA ASP A 45 9.37 7.64 14.56
C ASP A 45 9.99 9.04 14.40
N ASP A 46 9.69 9.92 15.35
CA ASP A 46 10.14 11.30 15.33
C ASP A 46 11.67 11.40 15.48
N GLY A 47 12.29 12.32 14.72
CA GLY A 47 13.69 12.69 14.91
C GLY A 47 14.71 11.74 14.28
N LEU A 48 14.28 10.75 13.49
CA LEU A 48 15.19 9.89 12.75
C LEU A 48 15.97 10.68 11.68
N SER A 49 17.29 10.53 11.64
CA SER A 49 18.11 10.98 10.50
C SER A 49 17.64 10.32 9.19
N ASP A 50 17.96 10.91 8.03
CA ASP A 50 17.59 10.32 6.73
C ASP A 50 18.05 8.87 6.60
N ARG A 51 19.29 8.57 7.01
CA ARG A 51 19.81 7.19 6.98
C ARG A 51 19.02 6.25 7.89
N ALA A 52 18.65 6.70 9.09
CA ALA A 52 17.88 5.88 10.02
C ALA A 52 16.44 5.68 9.53
N ALA A 53 15.83 6.70 8.93
CA ALA A 53 14.52 6.63 8.30
C ALA A 53 14.48 5.62 7.15
N LEU A 54 15.53 5.58 6.31
CA LEU A 54 15.66 4.59 5.24
C LEU A 54 15.67 3.16 5.81
N VAL A 55 16.50 2.90 6.83
CA VAL A 55 16.62 1.58 7.44
C VAL A 55 15.29 1.16 8.09
N ALA A 56 14.67 2.05 8.88
CA ALA A 56 13.42 1.78 9.55
C ALA A 56 12.28 1.44 8.56
N ALA A 57 12.18 2.16 7.45
CA ALA A 57 11.15 1.90 6.44
C ALA A 57 11.29 0.50 5.82
N VAL A 58 12.53 0.09 5.52
CA VAL A 58 12.82 -1.26 4.97
C VAL A 58 12.52 -2.35 6.01
N GLU A 59 12.90 -2.14 7.26
CA GLU A 59 12.64 -3.09 8.35
C GLU A 59 11.14 -3.30 8.58
N ILE A 60 10.34 -2.23 8.58
CA ILE A 60 8.88 -2.30 8.73
C ILE A 60 8.25 -3.14 7.60
N LEU A 61 8.64 -2.93 6.34
CA LEU A 61 8.12 -3.73 5.22
C LEU A 61 8.56 -5.20 5.30
N SER A 62 9.79 -5.44 5.73
CA SER A 62 10.29 -6.79 5.96
C SER A 62 9.48 -7.50 7.06
N GLN A 63 8.95 -6.78 8.05
CA GLN A 63 8.07 -7.40 9.05
C GLN A 63 6.73 -7.79 8.42
N ILE A 64 6.10 -6.88 7.66
CA ILE A 64 4.80 -7.14 7.02
C ILE A 64 4.83 -8.38 6.11
N ILE A 65 5.83 -8.51 5.24
CA ILE A 65 5.86 -9.63 4.27
C ILE A 65 6.12 -10.99 4.94
N ASN A 66 6.74 -11.02 6.12
CA ASN A 66 7.03 -12.25 6.86
C ASN A 66 5.88 -12.68 7.79
N TYR A 67 4.87 -11.83 7.97
CA TYR A 67 3.63 -12.15 8.67
C TYR A 67 2.46 -12.24 7.67
N HIS A 68 1.31 -12.78 8.09
CA HIS A 68 0.11 -12.78 7.24
C HIS A 68 -0.33 -11.33 7.07
N PRO A 69 -0.17 -10.70 5.88
CA PRO A 69 -0.41 -9.28 5.77
C PRO A 69 -1.90 -9.09 5.58
N ASP A 70 -2.61 -9.02 6.71
CA ASP A 70 -3.98 -8.55 6.75
C ASP A 70 -3.97 -7.09 6.28
N MET A 71 -5.04 -6.73 5.58
CA MET A 71 -5.21 -5.38 5.04
C MET A 71 -6.50 -4.78 5.57
N GLN A 72 -6.44 -3.50 5.87
CA GLN A 72 -7.55 -2.73 6.42
C GLN A 72 -7.87 -1.58 5.47
N PRO A 73 -8.78 -1.80 4.49
CA PRO A 73 -9.17 -0.75 3.57
C PRO A 73 -10.10 0.26 4.22
N SER A 74 -9.75 1.53 4.09
CA SER A 74 -10.53 2.68 4.57
C SER A 74 -10.88 3.57 3.38
N PRO A 75 -12.17 3.67 2.98
CA PRO A 75 -12.58 4.62 1.97
C PRO A 75 -12.44 6.06 2.50
N MET A 76 -11.86 6.93 1.68
CA MET A 76 -11.66 8.34 2.01
C MET A 76 -12.75 9.21 1.38
N ASP A 77 -12.93 10.43 1.89
CA ASP A 77 -13.95 11.39 1.45
C ASP A 77 -13.77 11.87 0.00
N ASP A 78 -12.53 11.94 -0.48
CA ASP A 78 -12.18 12.23 -1.88
C ASP A 78 -12.28 11.02 -2.81
N GLY A 79 -12.79 9.89 -2.31
CA GLY A 79 -13.01 8.65 -3.05
C GLY A 79 -11.75 7.81 -3.28
N ASN A 80 -10.60 8.21 -2.73
CA ASN A 80 -9.43 7.36 -2.62
C ASN A 80 -9.68 6.24 -1.60
N VAL A 81 -8.78 5.25 -1.59
CA VAL A 81 -8.78 4.22 -0.54
C VAL A 81 -7.42 4.24 0.15
N LEU A 82 -7.41 4.41 1.46
CA LEU A 82 -6.24 4.19 2.30
C LEU A 82 -6.23 2.72 2.73
N VAL A 83 -5.16 2.00 2.42
CA VAL A 83 -4.98 0.60 2.80
C VAL A 83 -3.93 0.56 3.91
N GLY A 84 -4.31 0.16 5.11
CA GLY A 84 -3.39 -0.08 6.22
C GLY A 84 -3.02 -1.56 6.35
N TYR A 85 -1.88 -1.82 6.97
CA TYR A 85 -1.38 -3.16 7.30
C TYR A 85 -1.09 -3.25 8.81
N ASP A 86 -0.72 -4.43 9.31
CA ASP A 86 -0.47 -4.67 10.75
C ASP A 86 0.73 -3.92 11.34
N HIS A 87 1.50 -3.25 10.49
CA HIS A 87 2.60 -2.36 10.85
C HIS A 87 2.33 -0.97 10.24
N PRO A 88 3.05 0.10 10.63
CA PRO A 88 2.77 1.47 10.18
C PRO A 88 3.15 1.75 8.71
N ALA A 89 2.81 0.84 7.81
CA ALA A 89 2.87 1.00 6.37
C ALA A 89 1.46 1.08 5.79
N PHE A 90 1.35 1.79 4.67
CA PHE A 90 0.09 2.11 4.05
C PHE A 90 0.24 2.28 2.55
N ASN A 91 -0.86 2.12 1.81
CA ASN A 91 -0.96 2.59 0.44
C ASN A 91 -2.14 3.54 0.31
N VAL A 92 -1.96 4.63 -0.43
CA VAL A 92 -3.06 5.43 -0.95
C VAL A 92 -3.35 4.98 -2.37
N VAL A 93 -4.59 4.58 -2.65
CA VAL A 93 -5.06 4.24 -3.99
C VAL A 93 -5.90 5.39 -4.52
N LEU A 94 -5.30 6.16 -5.43
CA LEU A 94 -5.88 7.35 -6.04
C LEU A 94 -7.07 6.98 -6.93
N SER A 95 -8.22 7.60 -6.67
CA SER A 95 -9.50 7.22 -7.27
C SER A 95 -9.54 7.42 -8.78
N ASP A 96 -8.98 8.52 -9.28
CA ASP A 96 -8.92 8.84 -10.70
C ASP A 96 -7.99 7.89 -11.46
N ILE A 97 -6.85 7.53 -10.87
CA ILE A 97 -5.93 6.54 -11.43
C ILE A 97 -6.62 5.17 -11.47
N ALA A 98 -7.24 4.76 -10.37
CA ALA A 98 -7.98 3.49 -10.31
C ALA A 98 -9.11 3.43 -11.35
N LYS A 99 -9.88 4.51 -11.52
CA LYS A 99 -10.93 4.61 -12.56
C LYS A 99 -10.36 4.51 -13.97
N THR A 100 -9.24 5.17 -14.24
CA THR A 100 -8.57 5.13 -15.55
C THR A 100 -8.13 3.71 -15.92
N HIS A 101 -7.71 2.91 -14.94
CA HIS A 101 -7.24 1.54 -15.13
C HIS A 101 -8.23 0.48 -14.66
N TRP A 102 -9.52 0.83 -14.52
CA TRP A 102 -10.51 -0.04 -13.87
C TRP A 102 -10.65 -1.40 -14.55
N ALA A 103 -10.55 -1.44 -15.88
CA ALA A 103 -10.63 -2.70 -16.63
C ALA A 103 -9.54 -3.71 -16.22
N GLU A 104 -8.30 -3.26 -15.93
CA GLU A 104 -7.25 -4.15 -15.43
C GLU A 104 -7.56 -4.59 -14.00
N ILE A 105 -7.97 -3.66 -13.14
CA ILE A 105 -8.29 -3.95 -11.74
C ILE A 105 -9.40 -5.00 -11.65
N GLU A 106 -10.49 -4.80 -12.40
CA GLU A 106 -11.61 -5.73 -12.46
C GLU A 106 -11.15 -7.13 -12.91
N ALA A 107 -10.32 -7.20 -13.96
CA ALA A 107 -9.86 -8.47 -14.52
C ALA A 107 -8.83 -9.20 -13.64
N ARG A 108 -8.04 -8.47 -12.83
CA ARG A 108 -6.86 -9.02 -12.16
C ARG A 108 -6.87 -8.94 -10.63
N HIS A 109 -7.88 -8.33 -10.00
CA HIS A 109 -7.88 -8.14 -8.54
C HIS A 109 -7.65 -9.44 -7.74
N LEU A 110 -8.18 -10.59 -8.20
CA LEU A 110 -7.94 -11.89 -7.56
C LEU A 110 -6.49 -12.38 -7.64
N ASP A 111 -5.71 -11.93 -8.64
CA ASP A 111 -4.26 -12.17 -8.69
C ASP A 111 -3.51 -11.36 -7.59
N GLY A 112 -4.21 -10.43 -6.92
CA GLY A 112 -3.75 -9.71 -5.73
C GLY A 112 -3.81 -10.53 -4.43
N LEU A 113 -4.35 -11.75 -4.49
CA LEU A 113 -4.31 -12.73 -3.41
C LEU A 113 -3.03 -13.56 -3.49
N ALA A 114 -2.52 -13.95 -2.33
CA ALA A 114 -1.47 -14.95 -2.22
C ALA A 114 -2.03 -16.34 -2.59
N LYS A 115 -1.15 -17.28 -2.93
CA LYS A 115 -1.58 -18.63 -3.32
C LYS A 115 -2.36 -19.28 -2.15
N ASP A 116 -3.53 -19.84 -2.46
CA ASP A 116 -4.43 -20.52 -1.53
C ASP A 116 -4.99 -19.61 -0.41
N GLU A 117 -4.82 -18.29 -0.54
CA GLU A 117 -5.37 -17.30 0.39
C GLU A 117 -6.88 -17.15 0.23
N VAL A 118 -7.58 -17.12 1.36
CA VAL A 118 -9.01 -16.88 1.43
C VAL A 118 -9.24 -15.68 2.34
N LEU A 119 -9.72 -14.58 1.75
CA LEU A 119 -10.19 -13.42 2.50
C LEU A 119 -11.72 -13.48 2.57
N ILE A 120 -12.24 -13.38 3.79
CA ILE A 120 -13.69 -13.32 4.02
C ILE A 120 -14.12 -11.86 4.01
N THR A 121 -15.00 -11.52 3.07
CA THR A 121 -15.61 -10.19 2.99
C THR A 121 -17.10 -10.28 3.34
N PRO A 122 -17.79 -9.14 3.54
CA PRO A 122 -19.24 -9.12 3.68
C PRO A 122 -20.01 -9.71 2.48
N LEU A 123 -19.39 -9.79 1.30
CA LEU A 123 -20.00 -10.34 0.08
C LEU A 123 -19.72 -11.84 -0.12
N GLY A 124 -18.84 -12.42 0.71
CA GLY A 124 -18.44 -13.82 0.63
C GLY A 124 -16.92 -14.01 0.55
N ALA A 125 -16.50 -15.26 0.41
CA ALA A 125 -15.09 -15.60 0.29
C ALA A 125 -14.53 -15.14 -1.06
N ASN A 126 -13.48 -14.31 -1.03
CA ASN A 126 -12.81 -13.75 -2.21
C ASN A 126 -13.76 -13.01 -3.18
N VAL A 127 -14.85 -12.44 -2.68
CA VAL A 127 -15.75 -11.56 -3.43
C VAL A 127 -15.53 -10.13 -2.94
N PHE A 128 -15.13 -9.23 -3.84
CA PHE A 128 -14.74 -7.87 -3.46
C PHE A 128 -15.62 -6.83 -4.14
N ASP A 129 -16.03 -5.83 -3.38
CA ASP A 129 -16.59 -4.59 -3.91
C ASP A 129 -15.48 -3.70 -4.48
N ASP A 130 -15.84 -2.50 -4.94
CA ASP A 130 -14.86 -1.60 -5.56
C ASP A 130 -13.77 -1.13 -4.60
N VAL A 131 -14.09 -0.99 -3.31
CA VAL A 131 -13.12 -0.65 -2.27
C VAL A 131 -12.15 -1.80 -2.05
N GLY A 132 -12.65 -3.04 -1.94
CA GLY A 132 -11.83 -4.24 -1.81
C GLY A 132 -10.92 -4.47 -3.02
N LYS A 133 -11.40 -4.24 -4.24
CA LYS A 133 -10.58 -4.33 -5.46
C LYS A 133 -9.45 -3.30 -5.47
N LYS A 134 -9.73 -2.05 -5.08
CA LYS A 134 -8.70 -1.02 -4.86
C LYS A 134 -7.73 -1.43 -3.76
N ALA A 135 -8.21 -2.05 -2.68
CA ALA A 135 -7.37 -2.52 -1.59
C ALA A 135 -6.36 -3.57 -2.05
N LEU A 136 -6.81 -4.53 -2.87
CA LEU A 136 -5.94 -5.54 -3.48
C LEU A 136 -4.90 -4.91 -4.41
N LEU A 137 -5.24 -3.85 -5.15
CA LEU A 137 -4.27 -3.07 -5.92
C LEU A 137 -3.21 -2.43 -5.00
N GLY A 138 -3.63 -1.77 -3.92
CA GLY A 138 -2.73 -1.19 -2.91
C GLY A 138 -1.78 -2.24 -2.32
N ARG A 139 -2.33 -3.41 -1.96
CA ARG A 139 -1.56 -4.56 -1.47
C ARG A 139 -0.52 -5.03 -2.47
N CYS A 140 -0.84 -5.08 -3.76
CA CYS A 140 0.14 -5.45 -4.80
C CYS A 140 1.33 -4.49 -4.82
N TYR A 141 1.10 -3.18 -4.73
CA TYR A 141 2.20 -2.21 -4.62
C TYR A 141 3.04 -2.43 -3.37
N MET A 142 2.42 -2.71 -2.22
CA MET A 142 3.16 -3.07 -0.99
C MET A 142 4.04 -4.29 -1.18
N PHE A 143 3.55 -5.37 -1.79
CA PHE A 143 4.39 -6.54 -2.06
C PHE A 143 5.53 -6.25 -3.02
N LEU A 144 5.32 -5.42 -4.06
CA LEU A 144 6.39 -4.99 -4.96
C LEU A 144 7.48 -4.24 -4.20
N ASP A 145 7.08 -3.33 -3.31
CA ASP A 145 8.00 -2.55 -2.46
C ASP A 145 8.66 -3.43 -1.38
N ALA A 146 7.98 -4.41 -0.81
CA ALA A 146 8.56 -5.31 0.18
C ALA A 146 9.54 -6.33 -0.42
N GLN A 147 9.31 -6.77 -1.67
CA GLN A 147 10.22 -7.68 -2.40
C GLN A 147 11.51 -6.98 -2.87
N ALA A 148 11.42 -5.70 -3.23
CA ALA A 148 12.56 -4.92 -3.74
C ALA A 148 12.55 -3.52 -3.13
N PRO A 149 12.81 -3.40 -1.82
CA PRO A 149 12.59 -2.17 -1.09
C PRO A 149 13.55 -1.07 -1.54
N LYS A 150 12.95 0.01 -2.05
CA LYS A 150 13.65 1.23 -2.44
C LYS A 150 12.84 2.45 -2.04
N VAL A 151 13.33 3.16 -1.02
CA VAL A 151 12.76 4.44 -0.62
C VAL A 151 13.07 5.47 -1.70
N ALA A 152 12.02 6.08 -2.24
CA ALA A 152 12.12 7.12 -3.26
C ALA A 152 12.21 8.52 -2.63
N ARG A 153 11.52 8.75 -1.49
CA ARG A 153 11.45 10.04 -0.81
C ARG A 153 11.32 9.87 0.70
N ILE A 154 11.77 10.86 1.45
CA ILE A 154 11.48 11.02 2.87
C ILE A 154 10.72 12.33 3.02
N HIS A 155 9.48 12.25 3.49
CA HIS A 155 8.69 13.41 3.87
C HIS A 155 8.96 13.73 5.33
N ARG A 156 9.26 15.01 5.58
CA ARG A 156 9.44 15.54 6.93
C ARG A 156 8.24 16.39 7.29
N ARG A 157 7.74 16.24 8.52
CA ARG A 157 6.66 17.09 9.03
C ARG A 157 7.04 18.57 8.88
N SER A 158 6.06 19.37 8.50
CA SER A 158 6.18 20.83 8.31
C SER A 158 5.48 21.60 9.41
#